data_AF-A0A1G3TXN4-F1
#
_entry.id   AF-A0A1G3TXN4-F1
#
_cell.length_a   1.000
_cell.length_b   1.000
_cell.length_c   1.000
_cell.angle_alpha   90.00
_cell.angle_beta   90.00
_cell.angle_gamma   90.00
#
_symmetry.space_group_name_H-M   'P 1'
#
loop_
_entity.id
_entity.type
_entity.pdbx_description
1 polymer ?
#
loop_
_entity_poly.entity_id
_entity_poly.type
_entity_poly.pdbx_seq_one_letter_code
_entity_poly.pdbx_strand_id
1 'polypeptide(L)'
;MKRIEKRLGGEKYRVVSSLFEDAFHEQIKSGSYEKYKDWVEYLLREYYDPMYDYQIEKRSQRVVLRGTASEVKEYIKNLSI
;
A
#
# COMPACT_ATOMS: atom_id res chain seq x y z
N MET A 1 -9.24 7.46 -11.44
CA MET A 1 -8.69 6.09 -11.26
C MET A 1 -8.01 5.48 -12.49
N LYS A 2 -8.44 5.72 -13.75
CA LYS A 2 -7.90 5.06 -14.97
C LYS A 2 -6.36 5.01 -15.16
N ARG A 3 -5.58 5.89 -14.54
CA ARG A 3 -4.10 5.83 -14.60
C ARG A 3 -3.52 4.58 -13.92
N ILE A 4 -4.19 4.04 -12.90
CA ILE A 4 -3.72 2.83 -12.20
C ILE A 4 -4.13 1.56 -12.94
N GLU A 5 -5.18 1.58 -13.76
CA GLU A 5 -5.73 0.41 -14.44
C GLU A 5 -4.67 -0.34 -15.27
N LYS A 6 -3.87 0.39 -16.06
CA LYS A 6 -2.77 -0.20 -16.85
C LYS A 6 -1.72 -0.91 -15.99
N ARG A 7 -1.54 -0.48 -14.74
CA ARG A 7 -0.52 -1.02 -13.83
C ARG A 7 -1.08 -2.09 -12.90
N LEU A 8 -2.34 -1.97 -12.53
CA LEU A 8 -3.06 -2.84 -11.62
C LEU A 8 -3.62 -4.07 -12.33
N GLY A 9 -3.93 -3.95 -13.63
CA GLY A 9 -4.64 -4.96 -14.40
C GLY A 9 -6.16 -4.84 -14.25
N GLY A 10 -6.89 -5.28 -15.28
CA GLY A 10 -8.34 -5.04 -15.39
C GLY A 10 -9.20 -5.75 -14.36
N GLU A 11 -8.76 -6.89 -13.82
CA GLU A 11 -9.47 -7.60 -12.74
C GLU A 11 -9.38 -6.84 -11.42
N LYS A 12 -8.16 -6.58 -10.96
CA LYS A 12 -7.91 -5.84 -9.72
C LYS A 12 -8.46 -4.41 -9.78
N TYR A 13 -8.45 -3.79 -10.96
CA TYR A 13 -9.10 -2.49 -11.19
C TYR A 13 -10.62 -2.54 -10.99
N ARG A 14 -11.30 -3.59 -11.46
CA ARG A 14 -12.75 -3.76 -11.24
C ARG A 14 -13.06 -3.90 -9.76
N VAL A 15 -12.28 -4.70 -9.02
CA VAL A 15 -12.46 -4.89 -7.57
C VAL A 15 -12.31 -3.57 -6.82
N VAL A 16 -11.21 -2.83 -7.02
CA VAL A 16 -11.01 -1.56 -6.31
C VAL A 16 -12.06 -0.51 -6.66
N SER A 17 -12.54 -0.51 -7.90
CA SER A 17 -13.61 0.42 -8.32
C SER A 17 -14.92 0.11 -7.60
N SER A 18 -15.28 -1.18 -7.46
CA SER A 18 -16.45 -1.60 -6.69
C SER A 18 -16.34 -1.20 -5.22
N LEU A 19 -15.18 -1.44 -4.58
CA LEU A 19 -14.96 -1.07 -3.18
C LEU A 19 -15.10 0.44 -2.96
N PHE A 20 -14.64 1.25 -3.93
CA PHE A 20 -14.79 2.70 -3.87
C PHE A 20 -16.25 3.13 -4.02
N GLU A 21 -16.99 2.54 -4.97
CA GLU A 21 -18.42 2.83 -5.17
C GLU A 21 -19.24 2.47 -3.92
N ASP A 22 -18.94 1.33 -3.30
CA ASP A 22 -19.58 0.90 -2.06
C ASP A 22 -19.28 1.84 -0.88
N ALA A 23 -18.04 2.32 -0.79
CA ALA A 23 -17.65 3.32 0.22
C ALA A 23 -18.35 4.66 0.01
N PHE A 24 -18.48 5.08 -1.25
CA PHE A 24 -19.16 6.32 -1.61
C PHE A 24 -20.65 6.26 -1.29
N HIS A 25 -21.33 5.15 -1.59
CA HIS A 25 -22.73 4.95 -1.23
C HIS A 25 -22.93 4.95 0.29
N GLU A 26 -22.03 4.33 1.05
CA GLU A 26 -22.08 4.36 2.52
C GLU A 26 -21.94 5.80 3.05
N GLN A 27 -20.99 6.57 2.51
CA GLN A 27 -20.83 7.97 2.91
C GLN A 27 -22.09 8.79 2.65
N ILE A 28 -22.76 8.62 1.50
CA ILE A 28 -24.02 9.31 1.21
C ILE A 28 -25.11 8.92 2.23
N LYS A 29 -25.18 7.64 2.58
CA LYS A 29 -26.23 7.11 3.45
C LYS A 29 -26.05 7.48 4.92
N SER A 30 -24.81 7.42 5.44
CA SER A 30 -24.53 7.52 6.88
C SER A 30 -23.61 8.67 7.26
N GLY A 31 -22.96 9.33 6.29
CA GLY A 31 -21.89 10.31 6.54
C GLY A 31 -20.57 9.69 7.01
N SER A 32 -20.50 8.36 7.14
CA SER A 32 -19.30 7.66 7.58
C SER A 32 -18.29 7.50 6.44
N TYR A 33 -17.01 7.62 6.78
CA TYR A 33 -15.89 7.40 5.87
C TYR A 33 -15.19 6.05 6.09
N GLU A 34 -15.68 5.22 7.02
CA GLU A 34 -14.98 4.00 7.44
C GLU A 34 -14.74 3.02 6.29
N LYS A 35 -15.71 2.82 5.39
CA LYS A 35 -15.55 1.94 4.22
C LYS A 35 -14.47 2.40 3.23
N TYR A 36 -14.04 3.66 3.28
CA TYR A 36 -12.90 4.08 2.45
C TYR A 36 -11.61 3.36 2.84
N LYS A 37 -11.49 2.79 4.04
CA LYS A 37 -10.32 2.00 4.42
C LYS A 37 -10.15 0.75 3.56
N ASP A 38 -11.26 0.13 3.13
CA ASP A 38 -11.24 -1.15 2.42
C ASP A 38 -10.57 -1.04 1.04
N TRP A 39 -10.95 -0.05 0.22
CA TRP A 39 -10.29 0.14 -1.09
C TRP A 39 -8.86 0.66 -0.97
N VAL A 40 -8.55 1.42 0.09
CA VAL A 40 -7.17 1.88 0.39
C VAL A 40 -6.29 0.69 0.76
N GLU A 41 -6.73 -0.17 1.69
CA GLU A 41 -6.03 -1.40 2.06
C GLU A 41 -5.81 -2.29 0.83
N TYR A 42 -6.84 -2.45 0.01
CA TYR A 42 -6.75 -3.21 -1.23
C TYR A 42 -5.66 -2.65 -2.16
N LEU A 43 -5.62 -1.33 -2.38
CA LEU A 43 -4.56 -0.73 -3.20
C LEU A 43 -3.17 -0.89 -2.60
N LEU A 44 -3.04 -0.75 -1.28
CA LEU A 44 -1.75 -0.93 -0.62
C LEU A 44 -1.20 -2.33 -0.90
N ARG A 45 -2.00 -3.36 -0.64
CA ARG A 45 -1.59 -4.75 -0.82
C ARG A 45 -1.37 -5.15 -2.27
N GLU A 46 -2.27 -4.73 -3.16
CA GLU A 46 -2.31 -5.27 -4.52
C GLU A 46 -1.45 -4.50 -5.52
N TYR A 47 -1.05 -3.28 -5.16
CA TYR A 47 -0.30 -2.39 -6.04
C TYR A 47 0.97 -1.84 -5.40
N TYR A 48 0.86 -1.24 -4.21
CA TYR A 48 1.99 -0.54 -3.61
C TYR A 48 3.01 -1.50 -3.01
N ASP A 49 2.58 -2.52 -2.25
CA ASP A 49 3.48 -3.49 -1.62
C ASP A 49 4.34 -4.23 -2.66
N PRO A 50 3.79 -4.82 -3.75
CA PRO A 50 4.60 -5.47 -4.77
C PRO A 50 5.53 -4.51 -5.49
N MET A 51 5.09 -3.26 -5.71
CA MET A 51 5.92 -2.22 -6.30
C MET A 51 7.09 -1.85 -5.38
N TYR A 52 6.85 -1.73 -4.08
CA TYR A 52 7.88 -1.42 -3.09
C TYR A 52 8.86 -2.59 -2.95
N ASP A 53 8.38 -3.82 -2.87
CA ASP A 53 9.23 -5.01 -2.82
C ASP A 53 10.19 -5.07 -4.02
N TYR A 54 9.65 -4.86 -5.23
CA TYR A 54 10.45 -4.80 -6.44
C TYR A 54 11.50 -3.67 -6.42
N GLN A 55 11.13 -2.48 -5.95
CA GLN A 55 12.05 -1.34 -5.85
C GLN A 55 13.15 -1.58 -4.80
N ILE A 56 12.81 -2.21 -3.68
CA ILE A 56 13.74 -2.59 -2.62
C ILE A 56 14.71 -3.64 -3.15
N GLU A 57 14.23 -4.67 -3.83
CA GLU A 57 15.06 -5.74 -4.41
C GLU A 57 16.10 -5.17 -5.39
N LYS A 58 15.69 -4.25 -6.27
CA LYS A 58 16.61 -3.53 -7.18
C LYS A 58 17.70 -2.72 -6.48
N ARG A 59 17.46 -2.30 -5.24
CA ARG A 59 18.39 -1.49 -4.44
C ARG A 59 18.99 -2.29 -3.29
N SER A 60 18.85 -3.61 -3.30
CA SER A 60 19.29 -4.52 -2.23
C SER A 60 20.76 -4.31 -1.86
N GLN A 61 21.62 -3.99 -2.82
CA GLN A 61 23.03 -3.67 -2.58
C GLN A 61 23.29 -2.47 -1.66
N ARG A 62 22.31 -1.55 -1.50
CA ARG A 62 22.40 -0.39 -0.60
C ARG A 62 21.83 -0.68 0.79
N VAL A 63 21.21 -1.84 1.00
CA VAL A 63 20.58 -2.20 2.26
C VAL A 63 21.65 -2.74 3.20
N VAL A 64 22.02 -1.92 4.19
CA VAL A 64 23.02 -2.29 5.21
C VAL A 64 22.47 -3.18 6.31
N LEU A 65 21.14 -3.14 6.54
CA LEU A 65 20.44 -3.97 7.51
C LEU A 65 18.99 -4.19 7.06
N ARG A 66 18.49 -5.42 7.21
CA ARG A 66 17.07 -5.79 7.07
C ARG A 66 16.67 -6.62 8.28
N GLY A 67 15.60 -6.21 8.96
CA GLY A 67 15.12 -6.88 10.17
C GLY A 67 13.82 -6.27 10.67
N THR A 68 13.40 -6.69 11.86
CA THR A 68 12.27 -6.13 12.60
C THR A 68 12.48 -4.65 12.93
N ALA A 69 11.38 -3.96 13.26
CA ALA A 69 11.45 -2.55 13.67
C ALA A 69 12.39 -2.33 14.87
N SER A 70 12.45 -3.29 15.80
CA SER A 70 13.36 -3.23 16.96
C SER A 70 14.83 -3.32 16.55
N GLU A 71 15.19 -4.29 15.69
CA GLU A 71 16.56 -4.45 15.19
C GLU A 71 17.03 -3.23 14.40
N VAL A 72 16.16 -2.68 13.54
CA VAL A 72 16.46 -1.47 12.77
C VAL A 72 16.65 -0.27 13.71
N LYS A 73 15.79 -0.12 14.71
CA LYS A 73 15.89 0.96 15.70
C LYS A 73 17.16 0.88 16.54
N GLU A 74 17.54 -0.34 16.95
CA GLU A 74 18.77 -0.58 17.69
C GLU A 74 20.01 -0.28 16.84
N TYR A 75 20.04 -0.71 15.59
CA TYR A 75 21.12 -0.41 14.66
C TYR A 75 21.31 1.10 14.45
N ILE A 76 20.20 1.85 14.25
CA ILE A 76 20.26 3.32 14.12
C ILE A 76 20.79 3.96 15.41
N LYS A 77 20.41 3.46 16.59
CA LYS A 77 20.91 3.96 17.87
C LYS A 77 22.41 3.73 18.03
N ASN A 78 22.91 2.58 17.58
CA ASN A 78 24.32 2.20 17.68
C ASN A 78 25.20 2.82 16.58
N LEU A 79 24.60 3.37 15.52
CA LEU A 79 25.29 4.02 14.41
C LEU A 79 25.93 5.37 14.76
N SER A 80 25.72 5.91 15.98
CA SER A 80 26.27 7.16 16.53
C SER A 80 27.05 8.03 15.51
N ILE A 81 26.30 8.77 14.69
CA ILE A 81 26.77 9.93 13.93
C ILE A 81 26.73 11.14 14.85
#